data_AF-A0A0R3VYA2-F1
#
_entry.id   AF-A0A0R3VYA2-F1
#
_cell.length_a   1.000
_cell.length_b   1.000
_cell.length_c   1.000
_cell.angle_alpha   90.00
_cell.angle_beta   90.00
_cell.angle_gamma   90.00
#
_symmetry.space_group_name_H-M   'P 1'
#
loop_
_entity.id
_entity.type
_entity.pdbx_description
1 polymer ?
#
loop_
_entity_poly.entity_id
_entity_poly.type
_entity_poly.pdbx_seq_one_letter_code
_entity_poly.pdbx_strand_id
1 'polypeptide(L)'
;MFDTFRHNILPKYDSFTSIIAITSQISFKGAPARIAFRGDYNAIRCGREIEAILADASFAGVYRPIVRDDFAAIHKLWEIVNSFKKANHSVKVTLTEFVTAIDNFCISNWTNLPRQEQAKSGERCLQGWIVKGLLEAYGFRNDSDWGRVTFLGDVGGTVASWSTGYAIDATARIPSTAPAIRMNLFGFIIGIAIFLSTLASPLVK
;
A
#
# COMPACT_ATOMS: atom_id res chain seq x y z
N MET A 1 16.93 27.61 -5.60
CA MET A 1 15.62 27.83 -6.25
C MET A 1 14.63 26.70 -5.94
N PHE A 2 14.61 26.18 -4.71
CA PHE A 2 13.58 25.25 -4.21
C PHE A 2 13.06 25.62 -2.81
N ASP A 3 13.67 26.60 -2.14
CA ASP A 3 13.25 27.03 -0.79
C ASP A 3 12.12 28.08 -0.75
N THR A 4 11.74 28.67 -1.89
CA THR A 4 10.72 29.73 -1.94
C THR A 4 9.31 29.21 -2.22
N PHE A 5 9.13 27.92 -2.52
CA PHE A 5 7.80 27.30 -2.70
C PHE A 5 7.16 26.78 -1.40
N ARG A 6 7.83 26.97 -0.25
CA ARG A 6 7.35 26.53 1.07
C ARG A 6 6.31 27.48 1.68
N HIS A 7 5.93 28.57 1.02
CA HIS A 7 5.19 29.64 1.71
C HIS A 7 3.87 30.14 1.12
N ASN A 8 3.26 29.55 0.09
CA ASN A 8 1.87 29.97 -0.21
C ASN A 8 0.95 29.06 -1.04
N ILE A 9 1.30 27.84 -1.45
CA ILE A 9 0.36 27.01 -2.22
C ILE A 9 0.56 25.52 -1.90
N LEU A 10 0.25 25.10 -0.68
CA LEU A 10 -0.28 23.78 -0.35
C LEU A 10 -0.90 23.94 1.04
N PRO A 11 -2.23 23.97 1.21
CA PRO A 11 -2.79 23.81 2.54
C PRO A 11 -2.30 22.45 3.04
N LYS A 12 -1.49 22.51 4.10
CA LYS A 12 -1.09 21.42 4.96
C LYS A 12 -2.33 20.52 5.13
N TYR A 13 -2.33 19.33 4.54
CA TYR A 13 -3.41 18.35 4.69
C TYR A 13 -3.30 17.68 6.07
N ASP A 14 -3.23 18.53 7.10
CA ASP A 14 -3.45 18.18 8.49
C ASP A 14 -4.91 18.53 8.77
N SER A 15 -5.66 17.58 9.33
CA SER A 15 -7.08 17.69 9.70
C SER A 15 -8.08 17.17 8.66
N PHE A 16 -8.31 15.85 8.68
CA PHE A 16 -9.66 15.28 8.41
C PHE A 16 -10.63 15.65 9.55
N THR A 17 -10.67 16.92 9.96
CA THR A 17 -11.74 17.50 10.78
C THR A 17 -12.56 18.41 9.88
N SER A 18 -13.05 17.82 8.80
CA SER A 18 -14.29 18.25 8.19
C SER A 18 -15.05 16.96 7.89
N ILE A 19 -16.04 16.68 8.75
CA ILE A 19 -17.20 15.91 8.36
C ILE A 19 -17.87 16.75 7.27
N ILE A 20 -17.35 16.66 6.04
CA ILE A 20 -18.19 16.85 4.88
C ILE A 20 -19.05 15.60 4.92
N ALA A 21 -20.21 15.75 5.56
CA ALA A 21 -21.32 14.87 5.29
C ALA A 21 -21.47 14.90 3.77
N ILE A 22 -20.97 13.88 3.10
CA ILE A 22 -21.39 13.56 1.75
C ILE A 22 -22.83 13.11 1.95
N THR A 23 -23.74 14.08 2.08
CA THR A 23 -25.15 13.90 1.82
C THR A 23 -25.28 13.69 0.32
N SER A 24 -24.74 12.58 -0.17
CA SER A 24 -25.55 11.79 -1.09
C SER A 24 -26.79 11.46 -0.27
N GLN A 25 -27.81 12.28 -0.40
CA GLN A 25 -29.15 11.94 0.05
C GLN A 25 -29.59 10.80 -0.86
N ILE A 26 -29.04 9.60 -0.60
CA ILE A 26 -29.71 8.37 -0.97
C ILE A 26 -30.95 8.41 -0.09
N SER A 27 -31.99 9.06 -0.62
CA SER A 27 -33.29 9.12 0.03
C SER A 27 -33.86 7.72 -0.06
N PHE A 28 -33.48 6.89 0.91
CA PHE A 28 -34.18 5.65 1.18
C PHE A 28 -35.59 6.07 1.59
N LYS A 29 -36.54 6.01 0.63
CA LYS A 29 -37.96 6.24 0.91
C LYS A 29 -38.35 5.40 2.13
N GLY A 30 -38.67 6.05 3.24
CA GLY A 30 -39.06 5.39 4.49
C GLY A 30 -37.96 5.21 5.56
N ALA A 31 -36.73 5.69 5.33
CA ALA A 31 -35.70 5.65 6.37
C ALA A 31 -35.90 6.75 7.44
N PRO A 32 -35.63 6.47 8.72
CA PRO A 32 -35.74 7.47 9.78
C PRO A 32 -34.67 8.57 9.64
N ALA A 33 -34.99 9.78 10.12
CA ALA A 33 -34.11 10.95 10.04
C ALA A 33 -32.76 10.78 10.76
N ARG A 34 -32.67 9.82 11.70
CA ARG A 34 -31.42 9.43 12.35
C ARG A 34 -31.38 7.92 12.49
N ILE A 35 -30.26 7.33 12.07
CA ILE A 35 -29.93 5.93 12.28
C ILE A 35 -28.75 5.89 13.25
N ALA A 36 -28.88 5.12 14.32
CA ALA A 36 -27.80 4.88 15.28
C ALA A 36 -27.18 3.51 15.00
N PHE A 37 -25.87 3.49 14.79
CA PHE A 37 -25.11 2.25 14.64
C PHE A 37 -24.47 1.87 15.96
N ARG A 38 -24.53 0.58 16.30
CA ARG A 38 -23.89 0.01 17.50
C ARG A 38 -23.10 -1.24 17.10
N GLY A 39 -21.83 -1.28 17.48
CA GLY A 39 -21.00 -2.47 17.31
C GLY A 39 -21.44 -3.59 18.26
N ASP A 40 -21.50 -4.81 17.76
CA ASP A 40 -21.78 -6.04 18.51
C ASP A 40 -20.50 -6.81 18.91
N TYR A 41 -19.32 -6.27 18.59
CA TYR A 41 -18.01 -6.81 18.95
C TYR A 41 -17.79 -8.25 18.45
N ASN A 42 -18.42 -8.61 17.32
CA ASN A 42 -18.35 -9.95 16.74
C ASN A 42 -17.43 -9.99 15.51
N ALA A 43 -16.18 -10.42 15.71
CA ALA A 43 -15.16 -10.49 14.66
C ALA A 43 -15.59 -11.39 13.49
N ILE A 44 -16.14 -12.57 13.78
CA ILE A 44 -16.58 -13.56 12.78
C ILE A 44 -17.69 -12.97 11.90
N ARG A 45 -18.65 -12.29 12.52
CA ARG A 45 -19.73 -11.63 11.78
C ARG A 45 -19.17 -10.51 10.90
N CYS A 46 -18.30 -9.66 11.44
CA CYS A 46 -17.67 -8.59 10.66
C CYS A 46 -16.93 -9.13 9.43
N GLY A 47 -16.09 -10.15 9.60
CA GLY A 47 -15.39 -10.81 8.50
C GLY A 47 -16.34 -11.35 7.44
N ARG A 48 -17.41 -12.04 7.85
CA ARG A 48 -18.41 -12.60 6.93
C ARG A 48 -19.13 -11.53 6.11
N GLU A 49 -19.53 -10.42 6.72
CA GLU A 49 -20.22 -9.33 6.01
C GLU A 49 -19.27 -8.68 4.97
N ILE A 50 -17.99 -8.51 5.32
CA ILE A 50 -16.99 -7.98 4.37
C ILE A 50 -16.72 -8.94 3.23
N GLU A 51 -16.58 -10.24 3.52
CA GLU A 51 -16.41 -11.27 2.50
C GLU A 51 -17.61 -11.33 1.56
N ALA A 52 -18.84 -11.19 2.08
CA ALA A 52 -20.05 -11.11 1.27
C ALA A 52 -20.04 -9.90 0.32
N ILE A 53 -19.61 -8.73 0.79
CA ILE A 53 -19.47 -7.52 -0.05
C ILE A 53 -18.45 -7.75 -1.16
N LEU A 54 -17.31 -8.38 -0.86
CA LEU A 54 -16.24 -8.61 -1.84
C LEU A 54 -16.52 -9.79 -2.78
N ALA A 55 -17.43 -10.68 -2.41
CA ALA A 55 -17.93 -11.76 -3.26
C ALA A 55 -19.01 -11.29 -4.24
N ASP A 56 -19.54 -10.07 -4.08
CA ASP A 56 -20.54 -9.50 -4.98
C ASP A 56 -20.02 -9.44 -6.43
N ALA A 57 -20.94 -9.60 -7.39
CA ALA A 57 -20.62 -9.67 -8.82
C ALA A 57 -19.86 -8.42 -9.33
N SER A 58 -20.10 -7.25 -8.72
CA SER A 58 -19.39 -6.02 -9.06
C SER A 58 -17.88 -6.09 -8.79
N PHE A 59 -17.46 -6.89 -7.80
CA PHE A 59 -16.06 -7.10 -7.46
C PHE A 59 -15.49 -8.39 -8.07
N ALA A 60 -16.31 -9.45 -8.15
CA ALA A 60 -15.91 -10.75 -8.67
C ALA A 60 -15.77 -10.78 -10.20
N GLY A 61 -16.53 -9.96 -10.94
CA GLY A 61 -16.53 -9.94 -12.41
C GLY A 61 -15.36 -9.21 -13.08
N VAL A 62 -14.46 -8.60 -12.30
CA VAL A 62 -13.31 -7.85 -12.83
C VAL A 62 -12.13 -8.79 -13.10
N TYR A 63 -11.63 -8.80 -14.33
CA TYR A 63 -10.44 -9.57 -14.69
C TYR A 63 -9.24 -9.14 -13.83
N ARG A 64 -8.59 -10.12 -13.21
CA ARG A 64 -7.35 -9.94 -12.45
C ARG A 64 -6.31 -10.96 -12.92
N PRO A 65 -5.09 -10.52 -13.28
CA PRO A 65 -4.02 -11.44 -13.62
C PRO A 65 -3.60 -12.23 -12.37
N ILE A 66 -3.01 -13.41 -12.60
CA ILE A 66 -2.43 -14.22 -11.53
C ILE A 66 -1.30 -13.41 -10.88
N VAL A 67 -1.33 -13.32 -9.55
CA VAL A 67 -0.31 -12.64 -8.74
C VAL A 67 1.03 -13.38 -8.88
N ARG A 68 2.01 -12.70 -9.48
CA ARG A 68 3.39 -13.16 -9.63
C ARG A 68 4.33 -12.13 -9.01
N ASP A 69 5.40 -12.58 -8.38
CA ASP A 69 6.43 -11.74 -7.74
C ASP A 69 6.00 -11.02 -6.45
N ASP A 70 6.88 -10.14 -5.96
CA ASP A 70 6.73 -9.36 -4.74
C ASP A 70 5.93 -8.07 -4.97
N PHE A 71 5.12 -7.68 -3.98
CA PHE A 71 4.24 -6.52 -4.02
C PHE A 71 4.51 -5.57 -2.86
N ALA A 72 4.36 -4.27 -3.11
CA ALA A 72 4.37 -3.25 -2.07
C ALA A 72 2.93 -2.76 -1.80
N ALA A 73 2.49 -2.90 -0.55
CA ALA A 73 1.22 -2.36 -0.07
C ALA A 73 1.47 -1.03 0.65
N ILE A 74 1.03 0.07 0.05
CA ILE A 74 1.34 1.45 0.47
C ILE A 74 0.11 2.19 0.99
N HIS A 75 0.30 3.42 1.47
CA HIS A 75 -0.78 4.31 1.94
C HIS A 75 -1.69 3.64 2.98
N LYS A 76 -2.98 3.51 2.67
CA LYS A 76 -3.99 3.06 3.63
C LYS A 76 -3.78 1.62 4.06
N LEU A 77 -3.29 0.76 3.17
CA LEU A 77 -2.96 -0.62 3.51
C LEU A 77 -1.83 -0.67 4.55
N TRP A 78 -0.79 0.15 4.37
CA TRP A 78 0.27 0.32 5.36
C TRP A 78 -0.27 0.85 6.70
N GLU A 79 -1.03 1.94 6.70
CA GLU A 79 -1.58 2.53 7.93
C GLU A 79 -2.38 1.52 8.75
N ILE A 80 -3.26 0.76 8.08
CA ILE A 80 -4.12 -0.23 8.72
C ILE A 80 -3.26 -1.35 9.30
N VAL A 81 -2.38 -1.99 8.52
CA VAL A 81 -1.53 -3.08 9.02
C VAL A 81 -0.60 -2.59 10.12
N ASN A 82 -0.03 -1.39 9.97
CA ASN A 82 0.86 -0.82 10.96
C ASN A 82 0.13 -0.47 12.27
N SER A 83 -1.16 -0.19 12.23
CA SER A 83 -1.94 -0.02 13.46
C SER A 83 -1.90 -1.28 14.34
N PHE A 84 -1.88 -2.47 13.72
CA PHE A 84 -1.76 -3.77 14.41
C PHE A 84 -0.32 -4.15 14.75
N LYS A 85 0.65 -3.86 13.87
CA LYS A 85 2.04 -4.31 14.03
C LYS A 85 2.99 -3.34 14.73
N LYS A 86 2.72 -2.03 14.68
CA LYS A 86 3.59 -0.99 15.26
C LYS A 86 5.04 -1.05 14.74
N ALA A 87 5.19 -1.29 13.45
CA ALA A 87 6.46 -1.22 12.73
C ALA A 87 6.84 0.24 12.36
N ASN A 88 8.12 0.43 12.02
CA ASN A 88 8.65 1.77 11.76
C ASN A 88 8.46 2.21 10.30
N HIS A 89 9.08 1.49 9.35
CA HIS A 89 9.08 1.87 7.92
C HIS A 89 8.50 0.81 6.99
N SER A 90 8.60 -0.47 7.37
CA SER A 90 8.05 -1.57 6.60
C SER A 90 7.73 -2.75 7.52
N VAL A 91 6.80 -3.59 7.08
CA VAL A 91 6.50 -4.85 7.75
C VAL A 91 6.06 -5.91 6.74
N LYS A 92 6.53 -7.14 6.95
CA LYS A 92 5.95 -8.34 6.36
C LYS A 92 5.13 -9.04 7.45
N VAL A 93 3.94 -9.48 7.11
CA VAL A 93 3.02 -10.17 8.03
C VAL A 93 2.41 -11.35 7.29
N THR A 94 2.26 -12.47 7.99
CA THR A 94 1.56 -13.64 7.44
C THR A 94 0.04 -13.47 7.55
N LEU A 95 -0.74 -14.13 6.71
CA LEU A 95 -2.21 -14.07 6.78
C LEU A 95 -2.69 -14.50 8.18
N THR A 96 -2.16 -15.61 8.68
CA THR A 96 -2.52 -16.17 10.00
C THR A 96 -2.22 -15.16 11.12
N GLU A 97 -1.05 -14.53 11.08
CA GLU A 97 -0.64 -13.56 12.09
C GLU A 97 -1.46 -12.26 12.02
N PHE A 98 -1.89 -11.86 10.83
CA PHE A 98 -2.75 -10.69 10.66
C PHE A 98 -4.18 -10.95 11.12
N VAL A 99 -4.78 -12.09 10.73
CA VAL A 99 -6.13 -12.50 11.16
C VAL A 99 -6.19 -12.63 12.68
N THR A 100 -5.18 -13.26 13.30
CA THR A 100 -5.09 -13.36 14.76
C THR A 100 -5.06 -11.97 15.43
N ALA A 101 -4.32 -11.01 14.85
CA ALA A 101 -4.26 -9.66 15.36
C ALA A 101 -5.60 -8.90 15.22
N ILE A 102 -6.33 -9.13 14.12
CA ILE A 102 -7.68 -8.59 13.91
C ILE A 102 -8.64 -9.18 14.95
N ASP A 103 -8.70 -10.50 15.08
CA ASP A 103 -9.62 -11.18 16.00
C ASP A 103 -9.41 -10.72 17.44
N ASN A 104 -8.15 -10.74 17.91
CA ASN A 104 -7.80 -10.27 19.26
C ASN A 104 -8.22 -8.81 19.47
N PHE A 105 -8.05 -7.96 18.46
CA PHE A 105 -8.47 -6.58 18.54
C PHE A 105 -9.99 -6.47 18.56
N CYS A 106 -10.72 -7.18 17.70
CA CYS A 106 -12.17 -7.13 17.52
C CYS A 106 -12.99 -7.74 18.66
N ILE A 107 -12.38 -8.47 19.59
CA ILE A 107 -13.06 -8.96 20.81
C ILE A 107 -12.68 -8.18 22.06
N SER A 108 -11.65 -7.33 21.98
CA SER A 108 -11.17 -6.54 23.11
C SER A 108 -12.22 -5.51 23.56
N ASN A 109 -12.13 -5.01 24.79
CA ASN A 109 -12.93 -3.86 25.18
C ASN A 109 -12.15 -2.56 24.94
N TRP A 110 -12.28 -1.98 23.75
CA TRP A 110 -11.61 -0.73 23.41
C TRP A 110 -12.15 0.49 24.16
N THR A 111 -13.21 0.38 24.97
CA THR A 111 -13.65 1.49 25.85
C THR A 111 -12.65 1.85 26.94
N ASN A 112 -11.69 0.97 27.20
CA ASN A 112 -10.62 1.20 28.18
C ASN A 112 -9.39 1.91 27.57
N LEU A 113 -9.37 2.12 26.25
CA LEU A 113 -8.29 2.85 25.58
C LEU A 113 -8.38 4.35 25.85
N PRO A 114 -7.30 5.12 25.74
CA PRO A 114 -7.35 6.58 25.75
C PRO A 114 -8.33 7.12 24.70
N ARG A 115 -9.00 8.24 24.98
CA ARG A 115 -10.07 8.80 24.12
C ARG A 115 -9.63 9.01 22.66
N GLN A 116 -8.38 9.41 22.42
CA GLN A 116 -7.83 9.54 21.06
C GLN A 116 -7.69 8.19 20.34
N GLU A 117 -7.40 7.12 21.07
CA GLU A 117 -7.31 5.77 20.54
C GLU A 117 -8.70 5.17 20.33
N GLN A 118 -9.67 5.46 21.20
CA GLN A 118 -11.06 5.02 21.03
C GLN A 118 -11.66 5.52 19.71
N ALA A 119 -11.45 6.80 19.38
CA ALA A 119 -11.94 7.41 18.15
C ALA A 119 -11.39 6.71 16.89
N LYS A 120 -10.13 6.26 16.93
CA LYS A 120 -9.48 5.50 15.84
C LYS A 120 -9.77 4.00 15.89
N SER A 121 -10.24 3.49 17.03
CA SER A 121 -10.51 2.07 17.26
C SER A 121 -11.85 1.61 16.69
N GLY A 122 -12.83 2.51 16.62
CA GLY A 122 -14.19 2.19 16.15
C GLY A 122 -14.23 1.57 14.75
N GLU A 123 -13.34 2.01 13.85
CA GLU A 123 -13.25 1.47 12.48
C GLU A 123 -12.14 0.44 12.31
N ARG A 124 -11.24 0.30 13.28
CA ARG A 124 -10.01 -0.49 13.10
C ARG A 124 -10.28 -1.97 12.87
N CYS A 125 -11.27 -2.54 13.57
CA CYS A 125 -11.71 -3.91 13.35
C CYS A 125 -12.21 -4.11 11.90
N LEU A 126 -13.09 -3.22 11.45
CA LEU A 126 -13.63 -3.20 10.09
C LEU A 126 -12.51 -3.06 9.04
N GLN A 127 -11.61 -2.10 9.24
CA GLN A 127 -10.47 -1.84 8.36
C GLN A 127 -9.55 -3.07 8.23
N GLY A 128 -9.31 -3.79 9.32
CA GLY A 128 -8.53 -5.04 9.31
C GLY A 128 -9.16 -6.09 8.40
N TRP A 129 -10.46 -6.36 8.56
CA TRP A 129 -11.20 -7.30 7.72
C TRP A 129 -11.26 -6.86 6.25
N ILE A 130 -11.40 -5.56 5.98
CA ILE A 130 -11.32 -5.03 4.61
C ILE A 130 -9.96 -5.34 3.99
N VAL A 131 -8.84 -5.10 4.70
CA VAL A 131 -7.50 -5.41 4.16
C VAL A 131 -7.35 -6.91 3.88
N LYS A 132 -7.76 -7.77 4.82
CA LYS A 132 -7.73 -9.23 4.66
C LYS A 132 -8.51 -9.65 3.41
N GLY A 133 -9.78 -9.25 3.34
CA GLY A 133 -10.67 -9.65 2.24
C GLY A 133 -10.22 -9.08 0.90
N LEU A 134 -9.74 -7.83 0.87
CA LEU A 134 -9.26 -7.19 -0.35
C LEU A 134 -8.06 -7.96 -0.91
N LEU A 135 -7.05 -8.26 -0.08
CA LEU A 135 -5.87 -9.00 -0.52
C LEU A 135 -6.24 -10.41 -1.00
N GLU A 136 -7.15 -11.09 -0.30
CA GLU A 136 -7.66 -12.39 -0.74
C GLU A 136 -8.33 -12.32 -2.12
N ALA A 137 -9.14 -11.28 -2.35
CA ALA A 137 -9.82 -11.08 -3.61
C ALA A 137 -8.86 -10.70 -4.76
N TYR A 138 -7.70 -10.09 -4.44
CA TYR A 138 -6.58 -9.88 -5.36
C TYR A 138 -5.74 -11.15 -5.61
N GLY A 139 -5.96 -12.23 -4.85
CA GLY A 139 -5.29 -13.51 -5.05
C GLY A 139 -4.26 -13.89 -3.98
N PHE A 140 -4.13 -13.12 -2.90
CA PHE A 140 -3.27 -13.44 -1.77
C PHE A 140 -4.02 -14.29 -0.72
N ARG A 141 -4.05 -15.62 -0.91
CA ARG A 141 -4.98 -16.50 -0.20
C ARG A 141 -4.39 -17.28 0.97
N ASN A 142 -3.07 -17.36 1.07
CA ASN A 142 -2.37 -18.13 2.09
C ASN A 142 -1.13 -17.39 2.60
N ASP A 143 -0.51 -17.92 3.67
CA ASP A 143 0.68 -17.32 4.28
C ASP A 143 1.85 -17.15 3.29
N SER A 144 2.01 -18.07 2.34
CA SER A 144 3.06 -17.97 1.33
C SER A 144 2.81 -16.82 0.35
N ASP A 145 1.54 -16.58 -0.02
CA ASP A 145 1.19 -15.44 -0.86
C ASP A 145 1.42 -14.12 -0.12
N TRP A 146 1.03 -14.07 1.15
CA TRP A 146 1.24 -12.91 2.01
C TRP A 146 2.72 -12.60 2.24
N GLY A 147 3.59 -13.62 2.24
CA GLY A 147 5.04 -13.44 2.29
C GLY A 147 5.63 -12.62 1.14
N ARG A 148 4.91 -12.53 0.01
CA ARG A 148 5.26 -11.69 -1.15
C ARG A 148 4.81 -10.23 -1.00
N VAL A 149 3.97 -9.91 -0.01
CA VAL A 149 3.51 -8.55 0.25
C VAL A 149 4.38 -7.88 1.30
N THR A 150 4.95 -6.73 0.96
CA THR A 150 5.63 -5.83 1.90
C THR A 150 4.75 -4.61 2.13
N PHE A 151 4.28 -4.42 3.36
CA PHE A 151 3.57 -3.20 3.73
C PHE A 151 4.60 -2.11 3.97
N LEU A 152 4.52 -1.04 3.20
CA LEU A 152 5.57 -0.03 3.09
C LEU A 152 5.02 1.33 3.49
N GLY A 153 5.63 1.92 4.52
CA GLY A 153 5.42 3.30 4.92
C GLY A 153 6.32 4.26 4.17
N ASP A 154 6.73 5.33 4.85
CA ASP A 154 7.58 6.34 4.25
C ASP A 154 9.02 5.82 4.08
N VAL A 155 9.53 5.95 2.85
CA VAL A 155 10.91 5.59 2.50
C VAL A 155 11.70 6.89 2.38
N GLY A 156 12.67 7.10 3.27
CA GLY A 156 13.52 8.29 3.23
C GLY A 156 12.75 9.62 3.36
N GLY A 157 11.67 9.64 4.15
CA GLY A 157 10.81 10.82 4.33
C GLY A 157 9.87 11.10 3.14
N THR A 158 9.79 10.20 2.17
CA THR A 158 8.88 10.30 1.02
C THR A 158 7.86 9.16 1.07
N VAL A 159 6.58 9.51 0.99
CA VAL A 159 5.48 8.55 0.85
C VAL A 159 5.52 8.00 -0.58
N ALA A 160 5.62 6.68 -0.74
CA ALA A 160 5.47 6.06 -2.04
C ALA A 160 4.06 6.34 -2.58
N SER A 161 3.95 6.96 -3.76
CA SER A 161 2.67 7.40 -4.35
C SER A 161 2.77 7.52 -5.87
N TRP A 162 1.62 7.54 -6.53
CA TRP A 162 1.49 7.80 -7.96
C TRP A 162 1.99 9.19 -8.36
N SER A 163 1.98 10.16 -7.43
CA SER A 163 2.37 11.54 -7.69
C SER A 163 3.81 11.68 -8.16
N THR A 164 4.73 10.89 -7.61
CA THR A 164 6.12 10.87 -8.04
C THR A 164 6.26 10.33 -9.47
N GLY A 165 5.57 9.22 -9.78
CA GLY A 165 5.55 8.68 -11.15
C GLY A 165 4.98 9.69 -12.16
N TYR A 166 3.88 10.34 -11.80
CA TYR A 166 3.26 11.39 -12.59
C TYR A 166 4.21 12.57 -12.85
N ALA A 167 4.92 13.03 -11.83
CA ALA A 167 5.88 14.13 -11.98
C ALA A 167 7.05 13.75 -12.91
N ILE A 168 7.54 12.52 -12.86
CA ILE A 168 8.63 12.05 -13.72
C ILE A 168 8.13 11.89 -15.17
N ASP A 169 6.93 11.34 -15.36
CA ASP A 169 6.29 11.20 -16.67
C ASP A 169 6.04 12.56 -17.33
N ALA A 170 5.40 13.48 -16.61
CA ALA A 170 5.09 14.83 -17.09
C ALA A 170 6.35 15.66 -17.41
N THR A 171 7.51 15.31 -16.86
CA THR A 171 8.79 15.97 -17.15
C THR A 171 9.60 15.27 -18.25
N ALA A 172 9.06 14.24 -18.90
CA ALA A 172 9.72 13.41 -19.91
C ALA A 172 11.10 12.90 -19.46
N ARG A 173 11.23 12.61 -18.16
CA ARG A 173 12.48 12.15 -17.55
C ARG A 173 12.68 10.63 -17.61
N ILE A 174 11.67 9.88 -18.06
CA ILE A 174 11.78 8.44 -18.33
C ILE A 174 12.13 8.25 -19.81
N PRO A 175 13.39 7.94 -20.15
CA PRO A 175 13.74 7.67 -21.53
C PRO A 175 13.10 6.35 -21.97
N SER A 176 12.51 6.34 -23.17
CA SER A 176 11.89 5.13 -23.75
C SER A 176 12.93 4.09 -24.18
N THR A 177 14.16 4.52 -24.39
CA THR A 177 15.30 3.68 -24.76
C THR A 177 16.44 3.90 -23.78
N ALA A 178 17.22 2.86 -23.53
CA ALA A 178 18.45 3.03 -22.78
C ALA A 178 19.33 4.09 -23.49
N PRO A 179 19.96 5.00 -22.74
CA PRO A 179 20.86 5.98 -23.35
C PRO A 179 21.91 5.22 -24.16
N ALA A 180 22.13 5.66 -25.40
CA ALA A 180 23.13 5.05 -26.25
C ALA A 180 24.49 5.12 -25.54
N ILE A 181 25.06 3.95 -25.22
CA ILE A 181 26.42 3.86 -24.68
C ILE A 181 27.35 4.23 -25.82
N ARG A 182 27.71 5.52 -25.91
CA ARG A 182 28.72 5.98 -26.86
C ARG A 182 30.09 5.70 -26.26
N MET A 183 30.66 4.56 -26.63
CA MET A 183 32.06 4.29 -26.35
C MET A 183 32.88 5.21 -27.26
N ASN A 184 33.74 6.05 -26.66
CA ASN A 184 34.69 6.84 -27.44
C ASN A 184 35.56 5.87 -28.27
N LEU A 185 35.85 6.20 -29.53
CA LEU A 185 36.69 5.40 -30.43
C LEU A 185 38.02 5.04 -29.75
N PHE A 186 38.61 5.97 -29.00
CA PHE A 186 39.81 5.70 -28.20
C PHE A 186 39.59 4.62 -27.13
N GLY A 187 38.47 4.67 -26.41
CA GLY A 187 38.13 3.67 -25.40
C GLY A 187 37.91 2.28 -26.01
N PHE A 188 37.30 2.23 -27.20
CA PHE A 188 37.12 0.99 -27.96
C PHE A 188 38.46 0.42 -28.44
N ILE A 189 39.34 1.26 -28.99
CA ILE A 189 40.70 0.87 -29.42
C ILE A 189 41.52 0.36 -28.23
N ILE A 190 41.51 1.08 -27.11
CA ILE A 190 42.24 0.68 -25.89
C ILE A 190 41.68 -0.65 -25.35
N GLY A 191 40.36 -0.82 -25.33
CA GLY A 191 39.72 -2.06 -24.91
C GLY A 191 40.12 -3.26 -25.77
N ILE A 192 40.12 -3.11 -27.09
CA ILE A 192 40.58 -4.14 -28.02
C ILE A 192 42.07 -4.43 -27.83
N ALA A 193 42.91 -3.41 -27.67
CA ALA A 193 44.35 -3.60 -27.49
C ALA A 193 44.67 -4.39 -26.21
N ILE A 194 43.96 -4.13 -25.11
CA ILE A 194 44.08 -4.87 -23.84
C ILE A 194 43.56 -6.31 -23.99
N PHE A 195 42.43 -6.49 -24.69
CA PHE A 195 41.88 -7.82 -24.93
C PHE A 195 42.83 -8.67 -25.80
N LEU A 196 43.40 -8.09 -26.85
CA LEU A 196 44.35 -8.77 -27.72
C LEU A 196 45.67 -9.06 -27.00
N SER A 197 46.18 -8.17 -26.14
CA SER A 197 47.42 -8.42 -25.39
C SER A 197 47.25 -9.49 -24.30
N THR A 198 46.07 -9.60 -23.69
CA THR A 198 45.75 -10.66 -22.73
C THR A 198 45.49 -12.02 -23.39
N LEU A 199 44.89 -12.05 -24.59
CA LEU A 199 44.75 -13.27 -25.40
C LEU A 199 46.04 -13.71 -26.08
N ALA A 200 46.86 -12.74 -26.51
CA ALA A 200 48.14 -13.01 -27.16
C ALA A 200 49.28 -13.19 -26.18
N SER A 201 49.05 -13.09 -24.87
CA SER A 201 49.98 -13.61 -23.86
C SER A 201 49.91 -15.14 -23.97
N PRO A 202 50.87 -15.81 -24.64
CA PRO A 202 50.95 -17.25 -24.52
C PRO A 202 51.32 -17.52 -23.06
N LEU A 203 50.88 -18.67 -22.57
CA LEU A 203 51.48 -19.36 -21.44
C LEU A 203 53.00 -19.07 -21.33
N VAL A 204 53.39 -18.11 -20.50
CA VAL A 204 54.76 -18.04 -19.99
C VAL A 204 54.78 -19.04 -18.85
N LYS A 205 55.16 -20.25 -19.22
CA LYS A 205 55.57 -21.32 -18.32
C LYS A 205 57.06 -21.15 -18.04
#